data_AF-A0A9C9NZ59-F1
#
_entry.id   AF-A0A9C9NZ59-F1
#
_cell.length_a   1.000
_cell.length_b   1.000
_cell.length_c   1.000
_cell.angle_alpha   90.00
_cell.angle_beta   90.00
_cell.angle_gamma   90.00
#
_symmetry.space_group_name_H-M   'P 1'
#
loop_
_entity.id
_entity.type
_entity.pdbx_description
1 polymer ?
#
loop_
_entity_poly.entity_id
_entity_poly.type
_entity_poly.pdbx_seq_one_letter_code
_entity_poly.pdbx_strand_id
1 'polypeptide(L)' 'MELAKRLNRLPPYLFVEINQKIAELRARGEEVVSFAIGDPDLPTPAHIIERMCQA' A
#
# COMPACT_ATOMS: atom_id res chain seq x y z
N MET A 1 -12.08 -26.87 2.73
CA MET A 1 -12.56 -25.57 3.20
C MET A 1 -13.16 -24.86 2.01
N GLU A 2 -14.47 -24.61 1.99
CA GLU A 2 -15.12 -23.96 0.85
C GLU A 2 -15.18 -22.44 1.11
N LEU A 3 -14.72 -21.66 0.15
CA LEU A 3 -14.71 -20.20 0.24
C LEU A 3 -16.08 -19.61 -0.15
N ALA A 4 -16.38 -18.42 0.38
CA ALA A 4 -17.62 -17.73 0.01
C ALA A 4 -17.65 -17.39 -1.48
N LYS A 5 -18.75 -17.69 -2.18
CA LYS A 5 -18.93 -17.49 -3.64
C LYS A 5 -18.58 -16.07 -4.14
N ARG A 6 -18.71 -15.04 -3.30
CA ARG A 6 -18.36 -13.65 -3.64
C ARG A 6 -16.87 -13.45 -3.90
N LEU A 7 -16.00 -14.28 -3.30
CA LEU A 7 -14.55 -14.19 -3.48
C LEU A 7 -14.15 -14.50 -4.93
N ASN A 8 -14.88 -15.37 -5.62
CA ASN A 8 -14.65 -15.69 -7.04
C ASN A 8 -14.94 -14.52 -7.99
N ARG A 9 -15.57 -13.44 -7.49
CA ARG A 9 -15.91 -12.25 -8.27
C ARG A 9 -14.95 -11.09 -8.00
N LEU A 10 -14.03 -11.23 -7.04
CA LEU A 10 -13.07 -10.18 -6.76
C LEU A 10 -12.06 -10.13 -7.91
N PRO A 11 -11.87 -8.97 -8.55
CA PRO A 11 -10.80 -8.81 -9.51
C PRO A 11 -9.44 -8.97 -8.81
N PRO A 12 -8.37 -9.31 -9.56
CA PRO A 12 -7.01 -9.22 -9.04
C PRO A 12 -6.72 -7.85 -8.43
N TYR A 13 -5.91 -7.83 -7.38
CA TYR A 13 -5.53 -6.57 -6.75
C TYR A 13 -4.69 -5.73 -7.73
N LEU A 14 -5.26 -4.60 -8.15
CA LEU A 14 -4.72 -3.73 -9.21
C LEU A 14 -3.25 -3.35 -9.00
N PHE A 15 -2.84 -3.17 -7.75
CA PHE A 15 -1.50 -2.67 -7.43
C PHE A 15 -0.41 -3.75 -7.43
N VAL A 16 -0.74 -5.04 -7.60
CA VAL A 16 0.28 -6.11 -7.58
C VAL A 16 1.32 -5.90 -8.68
N GLU A 17 0.87 -5.74 -9.93
CA GLU A 17 1.75 -5.59 -11.08
C GLU A 17 2.51 -4.26 -11.05
N ILE A 18 1.84 -3.19 -10.58
CA ILE A 18 2.45 -1.86 -10.42
C ILE A 18 3.60 -1.93 -9.42
N ASN A 19 3.39 -2.58 -8.27
CA ASN A 19 4.42 -2.72 -7.24
C ASN A 19 5.61 -3.56 -7.73
N GLN A 20 5.37 -4.63 -8.49
CA GLN A 20 6.43 -5.44 -9.10
C GLN A 20 7.30 -4.58 -10.03
N LYS A 21 6.67 -3.81 -10.93
CA LYS A 21 7.39 -2.93 -11.86
C LYS A 21 8.19 -1.83 -11.15
N ILE A 22 7.62 -1.21 -10.10
CA ILE A 22 8.32 -0.23 -9.27
C ILE A 22 9.55 -0.86 -8.62
N ALA A 23 9.43 -2.08 -8.09
CA ALA A 23 10.54 -2.79 -7.45
C ALA A 23 11.66 -3.12 -8.45
N GLU A 24 11.32 -3.57 -9.66
CA GLU A 24 12.30 -3.83 -10.73
C GLU A 24 13.05 -2.56 -11.15
N LEU A 25 12.33 -1.45 -11.37
CA LEU A 25 12.92 -0.16 -11.73
C LEU A 25 13.90 0.32 -10.63
N ARG A 26 13.49 0.24 -9.36
CA ARG A 26 14.34 0.59 -8.22
C ARG A 26 15.58 -0.32 -8.11
N ALA A 27 15.44 -1.62 -8.39
CA ALA A 27 16.55 -2.56 -8.38
C ALA A 27 17.59 -2.26 -9.49
N ARG A 28 17.17 -1.63 -10.59
CA ARG A 28 18.06 -1.12 -11.65
C ARG A 28 18.70 0.24 -11.31
N GLY A 29 18.39 0.82 -10.16
CA GLY A 29 18.87 2.13 -9.75
C GLY A 29 18.12 3.29 -10.42
N GLU A 30 16.96 3.04 -11.01
CA GLU A 30 16.13 4.10 -11.61
C GLU A 30 15.36 4.86 -10.52
N GLU A 31 15.29 6.18 -10.67
CA GLU A 31 14.47 7.04 -9.81
C GLU A 31 13.00 6.92 -10.21
N VAL A 32 12.15 6.45 -9.28
CA VAL A 32 10.72 6.24 -9.51
C VAL A 32 9.91 7.25 -8.72
N VAL A 33 9.33 8.24 -9.40
CA VAL A 33 8.37 9.20 -8.83
C VAL A 33 6.97 8.62 -8.97
N SER A 34 6.31 8.35 -7.84
CA SER A 34 4.96 7.77 -7.80
C SER A 34 3.90 8.82 -7.52
N PHE A 35 2.90 8.89 -8.40
CA PHE A 35 1.65 9.63 -8.19
C PHE A 35 0.46 8.69 -7.89
N ALA A 36 0.74 7.42 -7.60
CA ALA A 36 -0.28 6.37 -7.52
C ALA A 36 -0.85 6.16 -6.11
N ILE A 37 -0.19 6.67 -5.07
CA ILE A 37 -0.56 6.48 -3.67
C ILE A 37 -1.21 7.76 -3.16
N GLY A 38 -2.43 7.65 -2.63
CA GLY A 38 -3.19 8.78 -2.07
C GLY A 38 -2.99 8.98 -0.57
N ASP A 39 -2.21 8.12 0.09
CA ASP A 39 -1.88 8.26 1.50
C ASP A 39 -0.87 9.41 1.70
N PRO A 40 -1.02 10.20 2.77
CA PRO A 40 -0.08 11.26 3.09
C PRO A 40 1.32 10.68 3.41
N ASP A 41 2.35 11.42 3.02
CA ASP A 41 3.75 11.17 3.36
C ASP A 41 4.12 11.71 4.76
N LEU A 42 3.24 12.52 5.35
CA LEU A 42 3.40 13.09 6.68
C LEU A 42 3.12 12.05 7.76
N PRO A 43 3.92 12.01 8.85
CA PRO A 43 3.64 11.14 9.98
C PRO A 43 2.33 11.55 10.67
N THR A 44 1.69 10.60 11.35
CA THR A 44 0.58 10.88 12.24
C THR A 44 0.99 11.93 13.28
N PRO A 45 0.16 12.97 13.54
CA PRO A 45 0.46 14.00 14.54
C PRO A 45 0.79 13.42 15.92
N ALA A 46 1.82 13.99 16.56
CA ALA A 46 2.38 13.48 17.83
C ALA A 46 1.32 13.32 18.94
N HIS A 47 0.43 14.30 19.10
CA HIS A 47 -0.62 14.25 20.13
C HIS A 47 -1.57 13.05 19.98
N ILE A 48 -1.79 12.55 18.75
CA ILE A 48 -2.64 11.36 18.53
C ILE A 48 -1.91 10.10 19.02
N ILE A 49 -0.62 9.99 18.69
CA ILE A 49 0.25 8.88 19.12
C ILE A 49 0.37 8.86 20.64
N GLU A 50 0.64 10.02 21.26
CA GLU A 50 0.75 10.17 22.71
C GLU A 50 -0.50 9.71 23.44
N ARG A 51 -1.70 10.05 22.93
CA ARG A 51 -2.96 9.60 23.51
C ARG A 51 -3.17 8.09 23.36
N MET A 52 -2.77 7.51 22.24
CA MET A 52 -2.86 6.06 22.03
C MET A 52 -1.97 5.28 23.02
N CYS A 53 -0.76 5.78 23.29
CA CYS A 53 0.18 5.12 24.21
C CYS A 53 -0.20 5.23 25.71
N GLN A 54 -1.14 6.10 26.06
CA GLN A 54 -1.61 6.31 27.43
C GLN A 54 -2.83 5.44 27.80
N ALA A 55 -3.46 4.77 26.83
CA ALA A 55 -4.63 3.90 27.01
C ALA A 55 -4.20 2.44 27.24
#